data_AF-A0A8B9P1B6-F1
#
_entry.id   AF-A0A8B9P1B6-F1
#
_cell.length_a   1.000
_cell.length_b   1.000
_cell.length_c   1.000
_cell.angle_alpha   90.00
_cell.angle_beta   90.00
_cell.angle_gamma   90.00
#
_symmetry.space_group_name_H-M   'P 1'
#
loop_
_entity.id
_entity.type
_entity.pdbx_description
1 polymer ?
#
loop_
_entity_poly.entity_id
_entity_poly.type
_entity_poly.pdbx_seq_one_letter_code
_entity_poly.pdbx_strand_id
1 'polypeptide(L)'
;MAEQGWKELILSGTLNPLKDLHLGKLALTKFPKSPETWIHRRWVLQQLIQENSLPTLVTKGNLGTAPVERIHRLVQEEMNVCSEAAGRYPSNYNAWSHRIWVLQHLGKLSVKVLLDELSSTKYWVSTHVSDHSGFHYRQFLLKSLIGRTMPDNNILVQKQMVNEQNPSLQKEEESEAAEAACAEEQSMDLPRHLKEELELCTDLIDTYPGHETLWCHRRRVFYLQHHLSNKIPLLNVVLSSVDSSDETLNHSQPSPATSHMAQAMDVDGLNESSSKQGYTQETKRLKRAPVQDSLGPELEYRFIDKVLSTCRDMEQVRFATAYRK
;
A
#
# COMPACT_ATOMS: atom_id res chain seq x y z
N MET A 1 -13.77 32.45 23.94
CA MET A 1 -15.23 32.65 24.05
C MET A 1 -15.97 32.34 22.76
N ALA A 2 -15.58 32.87 21.59
CA ALA A 2 -16.28 32.56 20.32
C ALA A 2 -16.26 31.07 19.95
N GLU A 3 -15.14 30.36 20.17
CA GLU A 3 -14.98 28.94 19.80
C GLU A 3 -15.90 27.98 20.59
N GLN A 4 -16.28 28.33 21.83
CA GLN A 4 -17.18 27.50 22.64
C GLN A 4 -18.64 27.68 22.21
N GLY A 5 -19.06 28.91 21.88
CA GLY A 5 -20.45 29.17 21.49
C GLY A 5 -20.88 28.45 20.21
N TRP A 6 -19.97 28.26 19.24
CA TRP A 6 -20.34 27.62 17.97
C TRP A 6 -20.52 26.10 18.13
N LYS A 7 -19.69 25.48 18.99
CA LYS A 7 -19.83 24.06 19.36
C LYS A 7 -21.15 23.82 20.09
N GLU A 8 -21.52 24.68 21.04
CA GLU A 8 -22.80 24.62 21.75
C GLU A 8 -24.02 24.77 20.81
N LEU A 9 -23.93 25.67 19.82
CA LEU A 9 -25.00 25.86 18.84
C LEU A 9 -25.20 24.63 17.94
N ILE A 10 -24.12 23.92 17.60
CA ILE A 10 -24.20 22.67 16.83
C ILE A 10 -24.77 21.55 17.70
N LEU A 11 -24.27 21.39 18.94
CA LEU A 11 -24.74 20.35 19.86
C LEU A 11 -26.21 20.54 20.27
N SER A 12 -26.70 21.78 20.34
CA SER A 12 -28.11 22.09 20.60
C SER A 12 -29.02 21.94 19.38
N GLY A 13 -28.48 21.62 18.19
CA GLY A 13 -29.23 21.52 16.94
C GLY A 13 -29.63 22.86 16.32
N THR A 14 -29.24 23.99 16.91
CA THR A 14 -29.56 25.33 16.43
C THR A 14 -28.81 25.67 15.14
N LEU A 15 -27.56 25.22 15.03
CA LEU A 15 -26.72 25.41 13.85
C LEU A 15 -26.57 24.10 13.08
N ASN A 16 -26.96 24.11 11.80
CA ASN A 16 -26.82 22.94 10.92
C ASN A 16 -25.33 22.68 10.61
N PRO A 17 -24.79 21.48 10.91
CA PRO A 17 -23.39 21.14 10.67
C PRO A 17 -22.93 21.33 9.22
N LEU A 18 -23.78 21.03 8.22
CA LEU A 18 -23.43 21.19 6.80
C LEU A 18 -23.31 22.66 6.39
N LYS A 19 -24.14 23.55 6.98
CA LYS A 19 -24.01 25.00 6.76
C LYS A 19 -22.74 25.54 7.40
N ASP A 20 -22.36 25.01 8.55
CA ASP A 20 -21.13 25.39 9.24
C ASP A 20 -19.87 24.92 8.47
N LEU A 21 -19.89 23.69 7.91
CA LEU A 21 -18.86 23.24 6.97
C LEU A 21 -18.76 24.15 5.73
N HIS A 22 -19.89 24.64 5.21
CA HIS A 22 -19.87 25.59 4.09
C HIS A 22 -19.22 26.93 4.49
N LEU A 23 -19.54 27.46 5.68
CA LEU A 23 -18.89 28.66 6.21
C LEU A 23 -17.38 28.47 6.36
N GLY A 24 -16.95 27.32 6.89
CA GLY A 24 -15.53 26.95 6.98
C GLY A 24 -14.85 26.90 5.61
N LYS A 25 -15.53 26.37 4.58
CA LYS A 25 -15.04 26.37 3.19
C LYS A 25 -14.81 27.81 2.70
N LEU A 26 -15.77 28.72 2.93
CA LEU A 26 -15.62 30.14 2.58
C LEU A 26 -14.44 30.78 3.32
N ALA A 27 -14.29 30.51 4.62
CA ALA A 27 -13.16 31.03 5.40
C ALA A 27 -11.81 30.59 4.84
N LEU A 28 -11.69 29.32 4.42
CA LEU A 28 -10.47 28.77 3.80
C LEU A 28 -10.13 29.41 2.43
N THR A 29 -11.09 30.04 1.75
CA THR A 29 -10.78 30.81 0.52
C THR A 29 -9.95 32.06 0.81
N LYS A 30 -10.00 32.60 2.04
CA LYS A 30 -9.23 33.76 2.48
C LYS A 30 -8.07 33.38 3.40
N PHE A 31 -8.27 32.39 4.26
CA PHE A 31 -7.28 31.94 5.23
C PHE A 31 -7.00 30.44 5.07
N PRO A 32 -6.39 30.00 3.93
CA PRO A 32 -6.25 28.58 3.58
C PRO A 32 -5.36 27.78 4.56
N LYS A 33 -4.55 28.47 5.37
CA LYS A 33 -3.68 27.86 6.39
C LYS A 33 -4.25 27.91 7.81
N SER A 34 -5.43 28.49 8.03
CA SER A 34 -6.00 28.70 9.37
C SER A 34 -6.12 27.36 10.14
N PRO A 35 -5.28 27.12 11.16
CA PRO A 35 -5.31 25.86 11.91
C PRO A 35 -6.67 25.66 12.59
N GLU A 36 -7.22 26.72 13.18
CA GLU A 36 -8.51 26.71 13.86
C GLU A 36 -9.64 26.27 12.93
N THR A 37 -9.64 26.75 11.68
CA THR A 37 -10.67 26.38 10.71
C THR A 37 -10.59 24.88 10.37
N TRP A 38 -9.38 24.33 10.23
CA TRP A 38 -9.21 22.90 9.97
C TRP A 38 -9.52 22.02 11.20
N ILE A 39 -9.14 22.46 12.40
CA ILE A 39 -9.45 21.78 13.66
C ILE A 39 -10.96 21.72 13.86
N HIS A 40 -11.64 22.85 13.71
CA HIS A 40 -13.09 22.95 13.81
C HIS A 40 -13.78 22.09 12.75
N ARG A 41 -13.32 22.15 11.49
CA ARG A 41 -13.87 21.31 10.41
C ARG A 41 -13.80 19.81 10.74
N ARG A 42 -12.68 19.34 11.30
CA ARG A 42 -12.54 17.94 11.76
C ARG A 42 -13.53 17.60 12.86
N TRP A 43 -13.71 18.49 13.83
CA TRP A 43 -14.70 18.30 14.90
C TRP A 43 -16.12 18.18 14.34
N VAL A 44 -16.54 19.06 13.42
CA VAL A 44 -17.87 19.01 12.79
C VAL A 44 -18.08 17.70 12.01
N LEU A 45 -17.07 17.26 11.25
CA LEU A 45 -17.12 15.98 10.54
C LEU A 45 -17.25 14.79 11.48
N GLN A 46 -16.60 14.81 12.65
CA GLN A 46 -16.75 13.76 13.66
C GLN A 46 -18.19 13.69 14.19
N GLN A 47 -18.84 14.83 14.44
CA GLN A 47 -20.24 14.86 14.87
C GLN A 47 -21.15 14.23 13.81
N LEU A 48 -20.97 14.59 12.53
CA LEU A 48 -21.73 14.03 11.43
C LEU A 48 -21.55 12.51 11.28
N ILE A 49 -20.36 11.97 11.57
CA ILE A 49 -20.11 10.53 11.54
C ILE A 49 -20.84 9.83 12.69
N GLN A 50 -20.80 10.39 13.90
CA GLN A 50 -21.46 9.82 15.07
C GLN A 50 -22.98 9.76 14.90
N GLU A 51 -23.58 10.82 14.34
CA GLU A 51 -25.01 10.87 14.03
C GLU A 51 -25.44 9.79 13.03
N ASN A 52 -24.59 9.47 12.04
CA ASN A 52 -24.90 8.43 11.04
C ASN A 52 -24.77 6.99 11.59
N SER A 53 -24.06 6.80 12.71
CA SER A 53 -23.89 5.48 13.34
C SER A 53 -25.03 5.11 14.29
N LEU A 54 -25.92 6.05 14.63
CA LEU A 54 -27.03 5.80 15.54
C LEU A 54 -28.22 5.17 14.78
N PRO A 55 -28.81 4.05 15.24
CA PRO A 55 -30.01 3.49 14.64
C PRO A 55 -31.13 4.53 14.73
N THR A 56 -31.57 5.08 13.58
CA THR A 56 -32.54 6.17 13.56
C THR A 56 -33.92 5.61 13.93
N LEU A 57 -34.27 5.66 15.23
CA LEU A 57 -35.65 5.56 15.67
C LEU A 57 -36.35 6.88 15.29
N VAL A 58 -37.10 6.82 14.19
CA VAL A 58 -38.12 7.81 13.76
C VAL A 58 -37.58 9.18 13.37
N THR A 59 -37.48 9.44 12.06
CA THR A 59 -37.99 10.71 11.49
C THR A 59 -38.44 10.47 10.04
N LYS A 60 -39.76 10.49 9.84
CA LYS A 60 -40.41 10.56 8.52
C LYS A 60 -39.94 11.82 7.78
N GLY A 61 -39.61 11.69 6.49
CA GLY A 61 -39.93 12.75 5.54
C GLY A 61 -38.86 13.20 4.54
N ASN A 62 -37.62 12.74 4.61
CA ASN A 62 -36.64 13.03 3.55
C ASN A 62 -36.20 11.73 2.91
N LEU A 63 -36.23 11.70 1.57
CA LEU A 63 -35.70 10.64 0.71
C LEU A 63 -34.18 10.52 0.97
N GLY A 64 -33.85 9.87 2.08
CA GLY A 64 -32.52 9.86 2.66
C GLY A 64 -31.66 8.86 1.92
N THR A 65 -30.73 9.35 1.11
CA THR A 65 -29.63 8.53 0.60
C THR A 65 -29.01 7.71 1.72
N ALA A 66 -28.72 6.44 1.44
CA ALA A 66 -28.19 5.53 2.44
C ALA A 66 -26.89 6.07 3.11
N PRO A 67 -26.59 5.64 4.35
CA PRO A 67 -25.48 6.18 5.14
C PRO A 67 -24.13 6.16 4.42
N VAL A 68 -23.89 5.15 3.58
CA VAL A 68 -22.67 4.98 2.80
C VAL A 68 -22.51 6.07 1.74
N GLU A 69 -23.56 6.37 0.97
CA GLU A 69 -23.57 7.41 -0.06
C GLU A 69 -23.38 8.79 0.55
N ARG A 70 -23.93 9.02 1.75
CA ARG A 70 -23.71 10.27 2.49
C ARG A 70 -22.23 10.43 2.87
N ILE A 71 -21.60 9.40 3.43
CA ILE A 71 -20.17 9.43 3.78
C ILE A 71 -19.33 9.65 2.52
N HIS A 72 -19.63 8.95 1.42
CA HIS A 72 -18.92 9.12 0.15
C HIS A 72 -18.99 10.56 -0.36
N ARG A 73 -20.17 11.20 -0.31
CA ARG A 73 -20.31 12.63 -0.69
C ARG A 73 -19.51 13.55 0.23
N LEU A 74 -19.48 13.29 1.54
CA LEU A 74 -18.67 14.07 2.48
C LEU A 74 -17.18 13.94 2.14
N VAL A 75 -16.68 12.72 1.93
CA VAL A 75 -15.30 12.47 1.53
C VAL A 75 -14.96 13.25 0.26
N GLN A 76 -15.82 13.19 -0.77
CA GLN A 76 -15.59 13.91 -2.02
C GLN A 76 -15.55 15.43 -1.84
N GLU A 77 -16.48 16.00 -1.06
CA GLU A 77 -16.48 17.44 -0.78
C GLU A 77 -15.22 17.87 -0.02
N GLU A 78 -14.78 17.06 0.95
CA GLU A 78 -13.54 17.33 1.66
C GLU A 78 -12.30 17.27 0.76
N MET A 79 -12.24 16.35 -0.21
CA MET A 79 -11.15 16.32 -1.20
C MET A 79 -11.13 17.59 -2.05
N ASN A 80 -12.30 18.12 -2.43
CA ASN A 80 -12.42 19.36 -3.18
C ASN A 80 -11.90 20.55 -2.36
N VAL A 81 -12.34 20.67 -1.10
CA VAL A 81 -11.91 21.73 -0.18
C VAL A 81 -10.39 21.70 0.05
N CYS A 82 -9.81 20.51 0.24
CA CYS A 82 -8.36 20.34 0.35
C CYS A 82 -7.62 20.80 -0.90
N SER A 83 -8.09 20.40 -2.08
CA SER A 83 -7.47 20.75 -3.36
C SER A 83 -7.52 22.26 -3.61
N GLU A 84 -8.67 22.88 -3.34
CA GLU A 84 -8.84 24.33 -3.38
C GLU A 84 -7.89 25.07 -2.43
N ALA A 85 -7.73 24.59 -1.19
CA ALA A 85 -6.86 25.23 -0.21
C ALA A 85 -5.36 25.00 -0.49
N ALA A 86 -4.99 23.85 -1.05
CA ALA A 86 -3.63 23.57 -1.50
C ALA A 86 -3.24 24.46 -2.69
N GLY A 87 -4.18 24.77 -3.59
CA GLY A 87 -3.91 25.59 -4.78
C GLY A 87 -3.70 27.07 -4.46
N ARG A 88 -4.14 27.51 -3.28
CA ARG A 88 -3.99 28.89 -2.80
C ARG A 88 -2.69 29.13 -2.05
N TYR A 89 -2.00 28.08 -1.60
CA TYR A 89 -0.76 28.22 -0.84
C TYR A 89 0.18 27.03 -1.12
N PRO A 90 1.39 27.28 -1.65
CA PRO A 90 2.36 26.22 -1.93
C PRO A 90 2.67 25.37 -0.68
N SER A 91 2.66 24.05 -0.82
CA SER A 91 2.95 23.12 0.28
C SER A 91 2.08 23.36 1.52
N ASN A 92 0.77 23.53 1.33
CA ASN A 92 -0.18 23.72 2.43
C ASN A 92 -0.34 22.43 3.26
N TYR A 93 0.53 22.27 4.26
CA TYR A 93 0.54 21.11 5.15
C TYR A 93 -0.80 20.89 5.87
N ASN A 94 -1.54 21.95 6.22
CA ASN A 94 -2.82 21.82 6.92
C ASN A 94 -3.90 21.21 6.02
N ALA A 95 -3.94 21.59 4.73
CA ALA A 95 -4.86 20.99 3.76
C ALA A 95 -4.53 19.51 3.51
N TRP A 96 -3.26 19.19 3.28
CA TRP A 96 -2.84 17.80 3.02
C TRP A 96 -2.98 16.90 4.25
N SER A 97 -2.68 17.40 5.45
CA SER A 97 -2.88 16.63 6.70
C SER A 97 -4.36 16.43 7.02
N HIS A 98 -5.22 17.40 6.71
CA HIS A 98 -6.68 17.22 6.77
C HIS A 98 -7.15 16.15 5.78
N ARG A 99 -6.63 16.16 4.53
CA ARG A 99 -6.93 15.15 3.52
C ARG A 99 -6.60 13.73 3.99
N ILE A 100 -5.45 13.54 4.65
CA ILE A 100 -5.07 12.27 5.31
C ILE A 100 -6.08 11.90 6.40
N TRP A 101 -6.42 12.85 7.27
CA TRP A 101 -7.37 12.63 8.36
C TRP A 101 -8.73 12.16 7.83
N VAL A 102 -9.23 12.76 6.75
CA VAL A 102 -10.50 12.38 6.10
C VAL A 102 -10.44 10.94 5.61
N LEU A 103 -9.35 10.54 4.95
CA LEU A 103 -9.18 9.15 4.50
C LEU A 103 -9.16 8.15 5.66
N GLN A 104 -8.52 8.49 6.78
CA GLN A 104 -8.45 7.63 7.95
C GLN A 104 -9.81 7.49 8.65
N HIS A 105 -10.55 8.59 8.82
CA HIS A 105 -11.72 8.63 9.70
C HIS A 105 -13.04 8.47 8.96
N LEU A 106 -13.17 9.03 7.75
CA LEU A 106 -14.39 8.95 6.93
C LEU A 106 -14.25 7.88 5.85
N GLY A 107 -13.18 7.94 5.04
CA GLY A 107 -12.93 7.00 3.95
C GLY A 107 -12.50 5.60 4.40
N LYS A 108 -12.24 5.45 5.71
CA LYS A 108 -11.77 4.22 6.38
C LYS A 108 -10.64 3.53 5.62
N LEU A 109 -9.76 4.27 4.95
CA LEU A 109 -8.68 3.71 4.13
C LEU A 109 -9.16 2.59 3.19
N SER A 110 -10.37 2.72 2.61
CA SER A 110 -10.86 1.75 1.63
C SER A 110 -9.97 1.78 0.38
N VAL A 111 -9.67 0.60 -0.15
CA VAL A 111 -8.74 0.43 -1.28
C VAL A 111 -9.19 1.26 -2.48
N LYS A 112 -10.48 1.22 -2.80
CA LYS A 112 -11.07 2.02 -3.88
C LYS A 112 -10.76 3.50 -3.72
N VAL A 113 -11.04 4.09 -2.55
CA VAL A 113 -10.79 5.53 -2.31
C VAL A 113 -9.30 5.86 -2.39
N LEU A 114 -8.42 4.97 -1.88
CA LEU A 114 -6.97 5.17 -1.97
C LEU A 114 -6.47 5.17 -3.43
N LEU A 115 -6.98 4.26 -4.27
CA LEU A 115 -6.63 4.19 -5.70
C LEU A 115 -7.18 5.38 -6.48
N ASP A 116 -8.43 5.77 -6.20
CA ASP A 116 -9.07 6.96 -6.79
C ASP A 116 -8.24 8.21 -6.46
N GLU A 117 -7.77 8.34 -5.22
CA GLU A 117 -6.93 9.47 -4.79
C GLU A 117 -5.51 9.44 -5.35
N LEU A 118 -4.91 8.26 -5.51
CA LEU A 118 -3.60 8.12 -6.15
C LEU A 118 -3.68 8.54 -7.62
N SER A 119 -4.80 8.22 -8.29
CA SER A 119 -5.09 8.62 -9.65
C SER A 119 -5.38 10.12 -9.75
N SER A 120 -6.27 10.65 -8.92
CA SER A 120 -6.73 12.04 -8.96
C SER A 120 -5.61 13.04 -8.66
N THR A 121 -4.67 12.68 -7.77
CA THR A 121 -3.57 13.56 -7.38
C THR A 121 -2.33 13.46 -8.29
N LYS A 122 -2.35 12.59 -9.31
CA LYS A 122 -1.21 12.45 -10.25
C LYS A 122 -0.96 13.75 -11.01
N TYR A 123 -2.00 14.34 -11.58
CA TYR A 123 -1.89 15.62 -12.29
C TYR A 123 -1.38 16.74 -11.38
N TRP A 124 -1.85 16.78 -10.12
CA TRP A 124 -1.44 17.80 -9.16
C TRP A 124 0.08 17.85 -8.98
N VAL A 125 0.71 16.70 -8.70
CA VAL A 125 2.14 16.65 -8.45
C VAL A 125 2.98 16.87 -9.71
N SER A 126 2.40 16.59 -10.89
CA SER A 126 3.02 16.93 -12.17
C SER A 126 3.06 18.43 -12.45
N THR A 127 2.14 19.22 -11.89
CA THR A 127 2.12 20.69 -12.04
C THR A 127 2.70 21.43 -10.82
N HIS A 128 2.91 20.74 -9.70
CA HIS A 128 3.44 21.30 -8.44
C HIS A 128 4.65 20.51 -7.96
N VAL A 129 5.72 20.49 -8.76
CA VAL A 129 6.89 19.62 -8.54
C VAL A 129 7.68 19.91 -7.24
N SER A 130 7.52 21.10 -6.67
CA SER A 130 8.11 21.47 -5.36
C SER A 130 7.17 21.25 -4.16
N ASP A 131 5.96 20.72 -4.37
CA ASP A 131 4.99 20.49 -3.28
C ASP A 131 5.34 19.24 -2.47
N HIS A 132 6.23 19.42 -1.50
CA HIS A 132 6.62 18.34 -0.59
C HIS A 132 5.42 17.74 0.17
N SER A 133 4.39 18.54 0.46
CA SER A 133 3.20 18.04 1.19
C SER A 133 2.32 17.17 0.29
N GLY A 134 2.16 17.54 -0.98
CA GLY A 134 1.47 16.74 -1.98
C GLY A 134 2.18 15.40 -2.24
N PHE A 135 3.50 15.41 -2.40
CA PHE A 135 4.28 14.17 -2.54
C PHE A 135 4.25 13.31 -1.26
N HIS A 136 4.24 13.91 -0.08
CA HIS A 136 4.05 13.19 1.18
C HIS A 136 2.68 12.52 1.25
N TYR A 137 1.62 13.20 0.78
CA TYR A 137 0.29 12.60 0.67
C TYR A 137 0.28 11.36 -0.23
N ARG A 138 0.93 11.41 -1.40
CA ARG A 138 1.08 10.24 -2.28
C ARG A 138 1.83 9.08 -1.62
N GLN A 139 2.89 9.38 -0.86
CA GLN A 139 3.59 8.37 -0.06
C GLN A 139 2.69 7.74 1.01
N PHE A 140 1.82 8.53 1.63
CA PHE A 140 0.82 8.02 2.56
C PHE A 140 -0.14 7.04 1.86
N LEU A 141 -0.68 7.40 0.69
CA LEU A 141 -1.57 6.52 -0.08
C LEU A 141 -0.93 5.17 -0.40
N LEU A 142 0.30 5.18 -0.94
CA LEU A 142 1.04 3.96 -1.26
C LEU A 142 1.31 3.10 -0.03
N LYS A 143 1.71 3.71 1.10
CA LYS A 143 1.89 2.99 2.38
C LYS A 143 0.59 2.37 2.88
N SER A 144 -0.52 3.10 2.78
CA SER A 144 -1.83 2.61 3.21
C SER A 144 -2.30 1.45 2.34
N LEU A 145 -2.07 1.50 1.02
CA LEU A 145 -2.33 0.38 0.12
C LEU A 145 -1.50 -0.86 0.51
N ILE A 146 -0.19 -0.70 0.74
CA ILE A 146 0.67 -1.79 1.24
C ILE A 146 0.12 -2.40 2.55
N GLY A 147 -0.25 -1.56 3.51
CA GLY A 147 -0.78 -2.02 4.80
C GLY A 147 -2.16 -2.70 4.71
N ARG A 148 -2.95 -2.42 3.66
CA ARG A 148 -4.22 -3.08 3.39
C ARG A 148 -4.04 -4.46 2.76
N THR A 149 -3.06 -4.61 1.87
CA THR A 149 -2.74 -5.88 1.22
C THR A 149 -2.00 -6.85 2.14
N MET A 150 -1.26 -6.34 3.14
CA MET A 150 -0.42 -7.12 4.04
C MET A 150 -0.86 -6.91 5.50
N PRO A 151 -1.99 -7.47 5.95
CA PRO A 151 -2.36 -7.39 7.36
C PRO A 151 -1.26 -8.04 8.20
N ASP A 152 -0.61 -7.25 9.08
CA ASP A 152 0.41 -7.76 9.98
C ASP A 152 -0.22 -8.86 10.87
N ASN A 153 0.32 -10.09 10.81
CA ASN A 153 -0.10 -11.25 11.61
C ASN A 153 -0.01 -11.05 13.14
N ASN A 154 0.44 -9.89 13.62
CA ASN A 154 0.58 -9.59 15.04
C ASN A 154 -0.75 -9.22 15.74
N ILE A 155 -1.87 -9.05 15.03
CA ILE A 155 -3.17 -8.73 15.67
C ILE A 155 -3.97 -9.99 16.05
N LEU A 156 -3.69 -11.15 15.44
CA LEU A 156 -4.37 -12.41 15.77
C LEU A 156 -3.93 -12.99 17.14
N VAL A 157 -2.68 -12.79 17.54
CA VAL A 157 -2.14 -13.35 18.80
C VAL A 157 -2.72 -12.64 20.04
N GLN A 158 -2.98 -11.33 19.96
CA GLN A 158 -3.48 -10.58 21.13
C GLN A 158 -4.95 -10.86 21.45
N LYS A 159 -5.77 -11.19 20.44
CA LYS A 159 -7.19 -11.54 20.65
C LYS A 159 -7.38 -12.95 21.20
N GLN A 160 -6.40 -13.83 21.03
CA GLN A 160 -6.51 -15.23 21.45
C GLN A 160 -6.15 -15.46 22.93
N MET A 161 -5.40 -14.53 23.56
CA MET A 161 -5.04 -14.66 24.98
C MET A 161 -6.06 -14.07 25.97
N VAL A 162 -7.17 -13.47 25.50
CA VAL A 162 -8.20 -12.89 26.39
C VAL A 162 -9.51 -13.70 26.41
N ASN A 163 -9.68 -14.70 25.53
CA ASN A 163 -10.96 -15.41 25.37
C ASN A 163 -10.98 -16.88 25.82
N GLU A 164 -10.13 -17.30 26.76
CA GLU A 164 -10.19 -18.65 27.35
C GLU A 164 -11.05 -18.77 28.61
N GLN A 165 -12.01 -17.86 28.86
CA GLN A 165 -12.97 -18.03 29.96
C GLN A 165 -14.39 -17.55 29.59
N ASN A 166 -15.13 -18.40 28.85
CA ASN A 166 -16.53 -18.83 29.11
C ASN A 166 -17.31 -19.14 27.81
N PRO A 167 -18.00 -20.29 27.71
CA PRO A 167 -18.84 -20.64 26.56
C PRO A 167 -20.30 -20.24 26.79
N SER A 168 -20.93 -19.48 25.88
CA SER A 168 -22.39 -19.59 25.64
C SER A 168 -22.84 -18.95 24.31
N LEU A 169 -23.19 -19.84 23.37
CA LEU A 169 -24.35 -19.84 22.45
C LEU A 169 -24.77 -18.56 21.67
N GLN A 170 -24.34 -18.55 20.41
CA GLN A 170 -25.10 -18.32 19.15
C GLN A 170 -26.24 -17.28 19.09
N LYS A 171 -26.06 -16.30 18.18
CA LYS A 171 -26.97 -16.08 17.05
C LYS A 171 -26.20 -15.36 15.92
N GLU A 172 -25.69 -16.17 15.00
CA GLU A 172 -25.29 -15.77 13.65
C GLU A 172 -26.55 -15.77 12.81
N GLU A 173 -26.84 -14.66 12.12
CA GLU A 173 -27.63 -14.55 10.87
C GLU A 173 -28.03 -13.07 10.70
N GLU A 174 -27.08 -12.23 10.26
CA GLU A 174 -27.38 -10.99 9.49
C GLU A 174 -26.12 -10.27 8.96
N SER A 175 -24.94 -10.88 8.99
CA SER A 175 -23.69 -10.23 8.53
C SER A 175 -23.21 -10.68 7.14
N GLU A 176 -23.73 -11.78 6.60
CA GLU A 176 -23.18 -12.36 5.37
C GLU A 176 -23.60 -11.60 4.10
N ALA A 177 -24.74 -10.90 4.12
CA ALA A 177 -25.23 -10.18 2.95
C ALA A 177 -24.50 -8.84 2.67
N ALA A 178 -23.83 -8.26 3.67
CA ALA A 178 -23.11 -6.99 3.53
C ALA A 178 -21.63 -7.18 3.14
N GLU A 179 -21.03 -8.33 3.49
CA GLU A 179 -19.66 -8.67 3.09
C GLU A 179 -19.60 -9.20 1.65
N ALA A 180 -20.65 -9.85 1.16
CA ALA A 180 -20.69 -10.43 -0.19
C ALA A 180 -20.73 -9.39 -1.34
N ALA A 181 -21.05 -8.12 -1.07
CA ALA A 181 -21.00 -7.04 -2.07
C ALA A 181 -19.61 -6.36 -2.17
N CYS A 182 -18.68 -6.66 -1.26
CA CYS A 182 -17.33 -6.07 -1.23
C CYS A 182 -16.24 -6.96 -1.86
N ALA A 183 -16.60 -8.14 -2.36
CA ALA A 183 -15.69 -9.09 -2.96
C ALA A 183 -15.63 -8.95 -4.50
N GLU A 184 -15.40 -7.74 -5.01
CA GLU A 184 -14.57 -7.62 -6.21
C GLU A 184 -13.14 -7.42 -5.73
N GLU A 185 -12.52 -8.55 -5.37
CA GLU A 185 -11.10 -8.65 -5.14
C GLU A 185 -10.38 -8.41 -6.47
N GLN A 186 -10.32 -7.14 -6.89
CA GLN A 186 -9.28 -6.71 -7.82
C GLN A 186 -7.97 -7.06 -7.14
N SER A 187 -7.37 -8.16 -7.57
CA SER A 187 -5.98 -8.51 -7.33
C SER A 187 -5.16 -7.23 -7.47
N MET A 188 -4.80 -6.64 -6.32
CA MET A 188 -4.12 -5.36 -6.28
C MET A 188 -2.72 -5.57 -6.85
N ASP A 189 -2.48 -5.08 -8.06
CA ASP A 189 -1.13 -5.05 -8.63
C ASP A 189 -0.32 -3.91 -8.00
N LEU A 190 -0.06 -4.03 -6.72
CA LEU A 190 0.69 -3.07 -5.92
C LEU A 190 2.13 -2.86 -6.44
N PRO A 191 2.86 -3.90 -6.90
CA PRO A 191 4.13 -3.71 -7.60
C PRO A 191 4.02 -2.80 -8.82
N ARG A 192 2.95 -2.92 -9.63
CA ARG A 192 2.73 -2.02 -10.77
C ARG A 192 2.53 -0.58 -10.35
N HIS A 193 1.72 -0.29 -9.34
CA HIS A 193 1.51 1.09 -8.88
C HIS A 193 2.81 1.74 -8.37
N LEU A 194 3.68 0.98 -7.70
CA LEU A 194 4.99 1.48 -7.27
C LEU A 194 5.93 1.72 -8.47
N LYS A 195 5.87 0.86 -9.49
CA LYS A 195 6.62 1.04 -10.74
C LYS A 195 6.15 2.30 -11.48
N GLU A 196 4.85 2.48 -11.65
CA GLU A 196 4.25 3.68 -12.28
C GLU A 196 4.63 4.96 -11.52
N GLU A 197 4.71 4.91 -10.18
CA GLU A 197 5.14 6.05 -9.39
C GLU A 197 6.64 6.37 -9.57
N LEU A 198 7.50 5.36 -9.72
CA LEU A 198 8.92 5.56 -10.06
C LEU A 198 9.09 6.11 -11.48
N GLU A 199 8.29 5.67 -12.44
CA GLU A 199 8.25 6.21 -13.80
C GLU A 199 7.81 7.68 -13.78
N LEU A 200 6.76 8.01 -13.02
CA LEU A 200 6.36 9.40 -12.78
C LEU A 200 7.52 10.23 -12.20
N CYS A 201 8.24 9.69 -11.21
CA CYS A 201 9.42 10.37 -10.67
C CYS A 201 10.49 10.58 -11.75
N THR A 202 10.76 9.58 -12.59
CA THR A 202 11.72 9.69 -13.69
C THR A 202 11.33 10.82 -14.63
N ASP A 203 10.08 10.85 -15.09
CA ASP A 203 9.59 11.88 -16.02
C ASP A 203 9.70 13.28 -15.41
N LEU A 204 9.33 13.45 -14.15
CA LEU A 204 9.39 14.75 -13.47
C LEU A 204 10.83 15.20 -13.20
N ILE A 205 11.72 14.28 -12.83
CA ILE A 205 13.15 14.59 -12.60
C ILE A 205 13.84 14.97 -13.90
N ASP A 206 13.51 14.30 -15.01
CA ASP A 206 14.05 14.60 -16.35
C ASP A 206 13.47 15.93 -16.89
N THR A 207 12.19 16.21 -16.65
CA THR A 207 11.51 17.42 -17.15
C THR A 207 11.83 18.66 -16.32
N TYR A 208 11.94 18.52 -15.00
CA TYR A 208 12.13 19.62 -14.04
C TYR A 208 13.34 19.33 -13.14
N PRO A 209 14.57 19.53 -13.65
CA PRO A 209 15.78 19.30 -12.86
C PRO A 209 15.91 20.32 -11.72
N GLY A 210 16.62 19.94 -10.66
CA GLY A 210 16.92 20.85 -9.53
C GLY A 210 15.88 20.88 -8.42
N HIS A 211 14.91 19.95 -8.41
CA HIS A 211 13.89 19.87 -7.36
C HIS A 211 14.18 18.75 -6.36
N GLU A 212 14.70 19.10 -5.18
CA GLU A 212 14.99 18.15 -4.09
C GLU A 212 13.78 17.27 -3.72
N THR A 213 12.57 17.87 -3.76
CA THR A 213 11.30 17.19 -3.49
C THR A 213 11.15 15.89 -4.27
N LEU A 214 11.48 15.91 -5.57
CA LEU A 214 11.34 14.77 -6.46
C LEU A 214 12.28 13.62 -6.08
N TRP A 215 13.53 13.96 -5.75
CA TRP A 215 14.53 12.98 -5.30
C TRP A 215 14.18 12.39 -3.94
N CYS A 216 13.73 13.20 -2.99
CA CYS A 216 13.23 12.73 -1.70
C CYS A 216 12.02 11.80 -1.87
N HIS A 217 11.11 12.14 -2.78
CA HIS A 217 9.94 11.33 -3.05
C HIS A 217 10.31 10.00 -3.71
N ARG A 218 11.13 10.02 -4.77
CA ARG A 218 11.67 8.83 -5.43
C ARG A 218 12.33 7.88 -4.43
N ARG A 219 13.12 8.42 -3.50
CA ARG A 219 13.82 7.63 -2.45
C ARG A 219 12.81 6.85 -1.62
N ARG A 220 11.71 7.51 -1.25
CA ARG A 220 10.67 6.88 -0.46
C ARG A 220 9.93 5.81 -1.26
N VAL A 221 9.60 6.06 -2.52
CA VAL A 221 8.91 5.08 -3.37
C VAL A 221 9.79 3.86 -3.62
N PHE A 222 11.08 4.06 -3.95
CA PHE A 222 12.04 2.98 -4.13
C PHE A 222 12.18 2.13 -2.86
N TYR A 223 12.26 2.78 -1.69
CA TYR A 223 12.25 2.07 -0.40
C TYR A 223 10.98 1.21 -0.21
N LEU A 224 9.80 1.74 -0.56
CA LEU A 224 8.54 0.99 -0.45
C LEU A 224 8.51 -0.21 -1.40
N GLN A 225 9.00 -0.05 -2.63
CA GLN A 225 9.13 -1.13 -3.61
C GLN A 225 10.04 -2.24 -3.09
N HIS A 226 11.23 -1.91 -2.63
CA HIS A 226 12.16 -2.90 -2.09
C HIS A 226 11.63 -3.60 -0.83
N HIS A 227 10.99 -2.85 0.06
CA HIS A 227 10.34 -3.41 1.25
C HIS A 227 9.22 -4.39 0.89
N LEU A 228 8.41 -4.08 -0.14
CA LEU A 228 7.38 -4.99 -0.64
C LEU A 228 7.99 -6.24 -1.27
N SER A 229 8.98 -6.08 -2.15
CA SER A 229 9.69 -7.19 -2.80
C SER A 229 10.33 -8.16 -1.80
N ASN A 230 10.80 -7.68 -0.65
CA ASN A 230 11.34 -8.55 0.40
C ASN A 230 10.25 -9.30 1.19
N LYS A 231 9.03 -8.75 1.30
CA LYS A 231 7.92 -9.38 2.03
C LYS A 231 7.18 -10.44 1.21
N ILE A 232 7.09 -10.27 -0.11
CA ILE A 232 6.35 -11.21 -0.98
C ILE A 232 6.89 -12.66 -0.89
N PRO A 233 8.21 -12.92 -0.99
CA PRO A 233 8.75 -14.27 -0.81
C PRO A 233 8.48 -14.87 0.57
N LEU A 234 8.51 -14.05 1.63
CA LEU A 234 8.29 -14.50 3.01
C LEU A 234 6.85 -14.99 3.24
N LEU A 235 5.87 -14.33 2.63
CA LEU A 235 4.46 -14.75 2.67
C LEU A 235 4.22 -16.07 1.94
N ASN A 236 4.82 -16.24 0.77
CA ASN A 236 4.70 -17.49 0.00
C ASN A 236 5.31 -18.69 0.75
N VAL A 237 6.40 -18.49 1.49
CA VAL A 237 7.02 -19.54 2.32
C VAL A 237 6.15 -19.89 3.53
N VAL A 238 5.60 -18.90 4.24
CA VAL A 238 4.73 -19.13 5.40
C VAL A 238 3.44 -19.84 4.98
N LEU A 239 2.82 -19.44 3.87
CA LEU A 239 1.59 -20.07 3.38
C LEU A 239 1.84 -21.53 2.96
N SER A 240 3.01 -21.84 2.38
CA SER A 240 3.39 -23.21 2.04
C SER A 240 3.71 -24.11 3.26
N SER A 241 4.03 -23.51 4.41
CA SER A 241 4.38 -24.25 5.64
C SER A 241 3.17 -24.66 6.47
N VAL A 242 2.00 -24.02 6.28
CA VAL A 242 0.77 -24.32 7.03
C VAL A 242 0.00 -25.50 6.42
N ASP A 243 0.21 -25.80 5.14
CA ASP A 243 -0.43 -26.92 4.43
C ASP A 243 0.31 -28.27 4.58
N SER A 244 1.39 -28.34 5.38
CA SER A 244 2.17 -29.56 5.56
C SER A 244 2.20 -30.04 7.01
N SER A 245 1.03 -30.42 7.53
CA SER A 245 0.97 -31.34 8.67
C SER A 245 -0.33 -32.14 8.67
N ASP A 246 -0.41 -33.16 7.81
CA ASP A 246 -1.15 -34.38 8.12
C ASP A 246 -0.66 -35.53 7.22
N GLU A 247 0.12 -36.47 7.77
CA GLU A 247 -0.20 -37.90 7.66
C GLU A 247 0.76 -38.78 8.47
N THR A 248 0.12 -39.70 9.18
CA THR A 248 0.58 -40.57 10.25
C THR A 248 1.37 -41.80 9.80
N LEU A 249 2.27 -42.21 10.71
CA LEU A 249 2.90 -43.53 10.91
C LEU A 249 2.09 -44.74 10.42
N ASN A 250 2.76 -45.70 9.75
CA ASN A 250 2.70 -47.11 10.14
C ASN A 250 3.84 -47.99 9.58
N HIS A 251 4.29 -48.91 10.43
CA HIS A 251 5.41 -49.83 10.33
C HIS A 251 5.22 -50.99 9.33
N SER A 252 6.32 -51.52 8.75
CA SER A 252 6.87 -52.88 9.02
C SER A 252 7.73 -53.45 7.87
N GLN A 253 8.95 -53.88 8.23
CA GLN A 253 9.81 -54.84 7.51
C GLN A 253 9.32 -56.29 7.82
N PRO A 254 9.58 -57.33 6.99
CA PRO A 254 10.94 -57.87 6.80
C PRO A 254 11.29 -58.47 5.42
N SER A 255 12.60 -58.56 5.17
CA SER A 255 13.29 -59.37 4.12
C SER A 255 13.19 -60.90 4.45
N PRO A 256 13.81 -61.89 3.75
CA PRO A 256 14.80 -61.85 2.65
C PRO A 256 14.68 -62.96 1.56
N ALA A 257 15.62 -62.95 0.58
CA ALA A 257 16.45 -64.09 0.12
C ALA A 257 16.70 -64.16 -1.41
N THR A 258 17.97 -64.45 -1.78
CA THR A 258 18.50 -65.33 -2.87
C THR A 258 17.83 -65.33 -4.25
N SER A 259 18.47 -65.53 -5.41
CA SER A 259 19.83 -65.82 -5.90
C SER A 259 19.69 -65.84 -7.44
N HIS A 260 20.80 -65.69 -8.18
CA HIS A 260 21.17 -66.43 -9.40
C HIS A 260 21.89 -65.59 -10.47
N MET A 261 23.01 -66.18 -10.87
CA MET A 261 23.90 -65.86 -11.99
C MET A 261 23.40 -66.49 -13.31
N ALA A 262 23.84 -65.92 -14.45
CA ALA A 262 24.29 -66.62 -15.67
C ALA A 262 24.91 -65.55 -16.60
N GLN A 263 26.22 -65.57 -16.94
CA GLN A 263 26.89 -66.34 -18.02
C GLN A 263 26.27 -66.09 -19.41
N ALA A 264 26.97 -65.90 -20.52
CA ALA A 264 28.39 -65.85 -20.91
C ALA A 264 28.43 -65.42 -22.40
N MET A 265 29.56 -64.92 -22.91
CA MET A 265 30.27 -65.43 -24.11
C MET A 265 31.44 -64.52 -24.48
N ASP A 266 32.62 -65.14 -24.56
CA ASP A 266 33.91 -64.62 -25.01
C ASP A 266 34.02 -64.63 -26.54
N VAL A 267 34.77 -63.66 -27.10
CA VAL A 267 35.57 -63.84 -28.31
C VAL A 267 36.89 -63.07 -28.15
N ASP A 268 38.00 -63.79 -28.21
CA ASP A 268 39.39 -63.30 -28.08
C ASP A 268 39.89 -62.50 -29.30
N GLY A 269 40.83 -61.59 -29.04
CA GLY A 269 41.68 -60.93 -30.03
C GLY A 269 42.75 -60.05 -29.39
N LEU A 270 43.96 -60.60 -29.22
CA LEU A 270 45.18 -59.97 -28.67
C LEU A 270 45.56 -58.63 -29.35
N ASN A 271 46.03 -57.64 -28.57
CA ASN A 271 47.42 -57.12 -28.64
C ASN A 271 47.71 -56.12 -27.48
N GLU A 272 48.94 -56.12 -26.98
CA GLU A 272 49.39 -55.47 -25.75
C GLU A 272 49.55 -53.93 -25.80
N SER A 273 49.32 -53.26 -24.67
CA SER A 273 50.32 -52.40 -23.99
C SER A 273 49.73 -51.76 -22.72
N SER A 274 50.56 -51.73 -21.68
CA SER A 274 50.25 -51.36 -20.30
C SER A 274 50.47 -49.87 -20.03
N SER A 275 49.51 -49.19 -19.38
CA SER A 275 49.72 -48.32 -18.18
C SER A 275 48.53 -47.40 -17.85
N LYS A 276 47.87 -47.70 -16.73
CA LYS A 276 47.25 -46.79 -15.71
C LYS A 276 46.34 -45.64 -16.15
N GLN A 277 45.07 -45.96 -16.36
CA GLN A 277 43.87 -45.53 -15.60
C GLN A 277 43.85 -44.15 -14.91
N GLY A 278 42.96 -43.28 -15.39
CA GLY A 278 42.39 -42.12 -14.67
C GLY A 278 41.04 -41.75 -15.28
N TYR A 279 39.94 -42.16 -14.65
CA TYR A 279 38.55 -41.87 -15.03
C TYR A 279 38.01 -40.75 -14.14
N THR A 280 37.34 -39.73 -14.70
CA THR A 280 35.98 -39.30 -14.31
C THR A 280 35.50 -38.01 -14.99
N GLN A 281 34.36 -38.14 -15.66
CA GLN A 281 33.15 -37.29 -15.65
C GLN A 281 33.15 -35.88 -16.28
N GLU A 282 32.49 -35.84 -17.44
CA GLU A 282 31.83 -34.68 -18.03
C GLU A 282 30.91 -33.96 -17.02
N THR A 283 31.21 -32.70 -16.72
CA THR A 283 30.26 -31.83 -16.02
C THR A 283 29.33 -31.19 -17.05
N LYS A 284 28.09 -31.66 -17.04
CA LYS A 284 26.95 -31.07 -17.74
C LYS A 284 26.85 -29.58 -17.38
N ARG A 285 27.04 -28.75 -18.39
CA ARG A 285 26.84 -27.30 -18.39
C ARG A 285 25.40 -27.01 -17.96
N LEU A 286 25.19 -26.60 -16.71
CA LEU A 286 23.89 -26.09 -16.26
C LEU A 286 23.54 -24.88 -17.13
N LYS A 287 22.45 -25.01 -17.89
CA LYS A 287 21.80 -23.88 -18.54
C LYS A 287 21.46 -22.86 -17.46
N ARG A 288 22.07 -21.67 -17.53
CA ARG A 288 21.60 -20.49 -16.78
C ARG A 288 20.11 -20.36 -17.05
N ALA A 289 19.30 -20.46 -16.00
CA ALA A 289 17.93 -19.97 -16.04
C ALA A 289 17.95 -18.50 -16.50
N PRO A 290 16.91 -18.01 -17.20
CA PRO A 290 16.80 -16.60 -17.51
C PRO A 290 16.92 -15.82 -16.20
N VAL A 291 17.85 -14.88 -16.14
CA VAL A 291 17.91 -13.88 -15.07
C VAL A 291 16.54 -13.21 -15.10
N GLN A 292 15.67 -13.52 -14.15
CA GLN A 292 14.53 -12.66 -13.88
C GLN A 292 15.12 -11.27 -13.71
N ASP A 293 14.71 -10.31 -14.54
CA ASP A 293 15.07 -8.91 -14.39
C ASP A 293 14.64 -8.49 -12.98
N SER A 294 15.56 -8.64 -12.03
CA SER A 294 15.29 -8.33 -10.65
C SER A 294 15.04 -6.84 -10.59
N LEU A 295 13.95 -6.45 -9.91
CA LEU A 295 13.64 -5.10 -9.42
C LEU A 295 14.69 -4.66 -8.37
N GLY A 296 15.96 -4.89 -8.68
CA GLY A 296 17.11 -4.68 -7.84
C GLY A 296 17.67 -3.26 -8.00
N PRO A 297 18.63 -2.91 -7.14
CA PRO A 297 19.24 -1.58 -7.14
C PRO A 297 19.99 -1.24 -8.43
N GLU A 298 20.28 -2.21 -9.31
CA GLU A 298 21.02 -2.01 -10.56
C GLU A 298 20.29 -1.07 -11.53
N LEU A 299 18.97 -1.20 -11.66
CA LEU A 299 18.17 -0.30 -12.49
C LEU A 299 18.23 1.13 -11.96
N GLU A 300 18.22 1.26 -10.63
CA GLU A 300 18.27 2.55 -9.95
C GLU A 300 19.64 3.22 -10.12
N TYR A 301 20.74 2.47 -10.01
CA TYR A 301 22.07 2.98 -10.31
C TYR A 301 22.21 3.47 -11.76
N ARG A 302 21.69 2.70 -12.74
CA ARG A 302 21.69 3.12 -14.15
C ARG A 302 20.90 4.40 -14.38
N PHE A 303 19.75 4.56 -13.72
CA PHE A 303 18.99 5.81 -13.77
C PHE A 303 19.84 6.99 -13.26
N ILE A 304 20.52 6.83 -12.12
CA ILE A 304 21.36 7.88 -11.56
C ILE A 304 22.56 8.19 -12.47
N ASP A 305 23.23 7.16 -13.02
CA ASP A 305 24.33 7.34 -13.98
C ASP A 305 23.89 8.11 -15.23
N LYS A 306 22.69 7.80 -15.76
CA LYS A 306 22.09 8.54 -16.87
C LYS A 306 21.88 10.01 -16.51
N VAL A 307 21.32 10.31 -15.34
CA VAL A 307 21.10 11.71 -14.91
C VAL A 307 22.44 12.45 -14.76
N LEU A 308 23.43 11.84 -14.09
CA LEU A 308 24.74 12.46 -13.86
C LEU A 308 25.54 12.69 -15.15
N SER A 309 25.37 11.85 -16.17
CA SER A 309 26.07 11.98 -17.45
C SER A 309 25.43 12.99 -18.41
N THR A 310 24.13 13.26 -18.27
CA THR A 310 23.37 14.11 -19.20
C THR A 310 23.05 15.49 -18.67
N CYS A 311 22.99 15.67 -17.34
CA CYS A 311 22.53 16.91 -16.74
C CYS A 311 23.67 17.92 -16.52
N ARG A 312 23.39 19.19 -16.80
CA ARG A 312 24.28 20.34 -16.52
C ARG A 312 23.83 21.18 -15.32
N ASP A 313 22.65 20.90 -14.78
CA ASP A 313 22.12 21.60 -13.63
C ASP A 313 22.86 21.19 -12.34
N MET A 314 23.41 22.17 -11.63
CA MET A 314 24.25 21.90 -10.46
C MET A 314 23.46 21.31 -9.30
N GLU A 315 22.22 21.77 -9.10
CA GLU A 315 21.37 21.28 -8.02
C GLU A 315 20.96 19.83 -8.28
N GLN A 316 20.58 19.51 -9.52
CA GLN A 316 20.29 18.16 -9.96
C GLN A 316 21.46 17.21 -9.76
N VAL A 317 22.68 17.61 -10.13
CA VAL A 317 23.89 16.79 -9.91
C VAL A 317 24.11 16.56 -8.41
N ARG A 318 23.93 17.59 -7.59
CA ARG A 318 24.03 17.48 -6.12
C ARG A 318 23.00 16.49 -5.57
N PHE A 319 21.74 16.60 -5.99
CA PHE A 319 20.67 15.72 -5.51
C PHE A 319 20.83 14.29 -6.00
N ALA A 320 21.19 14.07 -7.27
CA ALA A 320 21.50 12.75 -7.80
C ALA A 320 22.68 12.07 -7.07
N THR A 321 23.73 12.84 -6.76
CA THR A 321 24.88 12.36 -5.99
C THR A 321 24.48 12.03 -4.54
N ALA A 322 23.66 12.86 -3.91
CA ALA A 322 23.14 12.60 -2.57
C ALA A 322 22.17 11.43 -2.54
N TYR A 323 21.44 11.18 -3.62
CA TYR A 323 20.53 10.05 -3.79
C TYR A 323 21.27 8.72 -3.96
N ARG A 324 22.40 8.73 -4.67
CA ARG A 324 23.29 7.57 -4.87
C ARG A 324 23.91 7.04 -3.57
N LYS A 325 24.26 7.96 -2.67
CA LYS A 325 24.86 7.66 -1.37
C LYS A 325 23.82 7.04 -0.44
#